data_AF-W5T254-F1
#
_entry.id   AF-W5T254-F1
#
_cell.length_a   1.000
_cell.length_b   1.000
_cell.length_c   1.000
_cell.angle_alpha   90.00
_cell.angle_beta   90.00
_cell.angle_gamma   90.00
#
_symmetry.space_group_name_H-M   'P 1'
#
loop_
_entity.id
_entity.type
_entity.pdbx_description
1 polymer ?
#
loop_
_entity_poly.entity_id
_entity_poly.type
_entity_poly.pdbx_seq_one_letter_code
_entity_poly.pdbx_strand_id
1 'polypeptide(L)'
;MRKRISAIIMTLFMVFISCNNEGPELKSDEVAKSDGTVLDLAKISAKIKEANAFAESVKEVETLVKSIDELVKAIGKKIKDSATDLDNQANKNASILAGAFNVVLHVKTKLA
;
A
#
# COMPACT_ATOMS: atom_id res chain seq x y z
N MET A 1 -42.55 46.15 -12.04
CA MET A 1 -41.76 44.88 -11.95
C MET A 1 -40.25 45.08 -12.11
N ARG A 2 -39.75 45.85 -13.08
CA ARG A 2 -38.30 46.10 -13.29
C ARG A 2 -37.50 46.51 -12.03
N LYS A 3 -38.02 47.42 -11.20
CA LYS A 3 -37.31 47.90 -9.99
C LYS A 3 -37.09 46.82 -8.92
N ARG A 4 -38.03 45.88 -8.76
CA ARG A 4 -37.89 44.76 -7.79
C ARG A 4 -36.92 43.69 -8.31
N ILE A 5 -36.97 43.41 -9.61
CA ILE A 5 -36.02 42.49 -10.27
C ILE A 5 -34.59 43.04 -10.19
N SER A 6 -34.41 44.34 -10.44
CA SER A 6 -33.11 45.01 -10.32
C SER A 6 -32.53 44.96 -8.91
N ALA A 7 -33.38 45.08 -7.88
CA ALA A 7 -32.95 44.98 -6.48
C ALA A 7 -32.54 43.55 -6.12
N ILE A 8 -33.31 42.54 -6.54
CA ILE A 8 -32.98 41.13 -6.30
C ILE A 8 -31.66 40.74 -7.00
N ILE A 9 -31.46 41.18 -8.24
CA ILE A 9 -30.22 40.93 -9.00
C ILE A 9 -29.03 41.61 -8.31
N MET A 10 -29.17 42.87 -7.87
CA MET A 10 -28.12 43.59 -7.14
C MET A 10 -27.75 42.88 -5.82
N THR A 11 -28.75 42.48 -5.03
CA THR A 11 -28.50 41.74 -3.78
C THR A 11 -27.84 40.38 -4.05
N LEU A 12 -28.27 39.67 -5.10
CA LEU A 12 -27.70 38.38 -5.47
C LEU A 12 -26.26 38.49 -5.99
N PHE A 13 -25.94 39.50 -6.80
CA PHE A 13 -24.56 39.80 -7.22
C PHE A 13 -23.67 40.16 -6.03
N MET A 14 -24.19 40.90 -5.05
CA MET A 14 -23.45 41.26 -3.84
C MET A 14 -23.19 40.04 -2.95
N VAL A 15 -24.14 39.09 -2.86
CA VAL A 15 -23.96 37.79 -2.20
C VAL A 15 -22.95 36.92 -2.95
N PHE A 16 -22.98 36.88 -4.28
CA PHE A 16 -22.00 36.12 -5.07
C PHE A 16 -20.58 36.69 -4.94
N ILE A 17 -20.41 38.02 -4.85
CA ILE A 17 -19.10 38.65 -4.61
C ILE A 17 -18.65 38.43 -3.16
N SER A 18 -19.56 38.49 -2.19
CA SER A 18 -19.31 38.21 -0.76
C SER A 18 -19.08 36.73 -0.44
N CYS A 19 -19.51 35.82 -1.31
CA CYS A 19 -19.29 34.38 -1.20
C CYS A 19 -18.12 33.90 -2.07
N ASN A 20 -17.33 34.81 -2.66
CA ASN A 20 -15.97 34.46 -3.06
C ASN A 20 -15.13 34.36 -1.79
N ASN A 21 -15.35 33.25 -1.09
CA ASN A 21 -14.44 32.73 -0.09
C ASN A 21 -13.13 32.52 -0.84
N GLU A 22 -12.22 33.50 -0.76
CA GLU A 22 -10.81 33.25 -1.00
C GLU A 22 -10.51 31.97 -0.24
N GLY A 23 -10.24 30.90 -0.98
CA GLY A 23 -9.83 29.65 -0.39
C GLY A 23 -8.63 29.91 0.52
N PRO A 24 -8.31 28.97 1.41
CA PRO A 24 -7.13 29.11 2.28
C PRO A 24 -5.93 29.56 1.44
N GLU A 25 -5.14 30.54 1.90
CA GLU A 25 -3.89 30.89 1.23
C GLU A 25 -3.02 29.63 1.16
N LEU A 26 -2.88 29.09 -0.05
CA LEU A 26 -2.15 27.86 -0.30
C LEU A 26 -0.66 28.17 -0.45
N LYS A 27 0.17 27.36 0.21
CA LYS A 27 1.59 27.29 -0.12
C LYS A 27 1.77 26.55 -1.45
N SER A 28 2.95 26.70 -2.08
CA SER A 28 3.25 26.14 -3.41
C SER A 28 2.93 24.64 -3.56
N ASP A 29 3.04 23.87 -2.47
CA ASP A 29 2.83 22.42 -2.46
C ASP A 29 1.49 22.00 -1.81
N GLU A 30 0.58 22.96 -1.62
CA GLU A 30 -0.72 22.74 -1.00
C GLU A 30 -1.86 22.90 -2.03
N VAL A 31 -2.90 22.08 -1.90
CA VAL A 31 -4.14 22.20 -2.68
C VAL A 31 -5.36 22.20 -1.75
N ALA A 32 -6.30 23.10 -1.98
CA ALA A 32 -7.56 23.12 -1.26
C ALA A 32 -8.64 22.31 -2.00
N LYS A 33 -9.38 21.48 -1.26
CA LYS A 33 -10.64 20.90 -1.71
C LYS A 33 -11.74 21.96 -1.68
N SER A 34 -12.85 21.72 -2.39
CA SER A 34 -14.01 22.62 -2.38
C SER A 34 -14.69 22.74 -1.00
N ASP A 35 -14.39 21.83 -0.08
CA ASP A 35 -14.83 21.84 1.32
C ASP A 35 -13.91 22.67 2.25
N GLY A 36 -12.84 23.29 1.72
CA GLY A 36 -11.88 24.09 2.48
C GLY A 36 -10.72 23.28 3.09
N THR A 37 -10.71 21.95 2.97
CA THR A 37 -9.59 21.12 3.45
C THR A 37 -8.35 21.37 2.60
N VAL A 38 -7.24 21.72 3.24
CA VAL A 38 -5.93 21.89 2.58
C VAL A 38 -5.15 20.57 2.65
N LEU A 39 -4.69 20.10 1.50
CA LEU A 39 -3.84 18.92 1.34
C LEU A 39 -2.42 19.36 1.00
N ASP A 40 -1.45 18.87 1.78
CA ASP A 40 -0.03 19.07 1.52
C ASP A 40 0.49 17.91 0.67
N LEU A 41 0.77 18.17 -0.62
CA LEU A 41 1.21 17.14 -1.57
C LEU A 41 2.58 16.58 -1.22
N ALA A 42 3.47 17.39 -0.65
CA ALA A 42 4.81 16.94 -0.24
C ALA A 42 4.69 15.91 0.89
N LYS A 43 3.87 16.19 1.91
CA LYS A 43 3.58 15.24 3.00
C LYS A 43 2.87 13.98 2.50
N ILE A 44 1.91 14.12 1.58
CA ILE A 44 1.20 12.95 1.02
C ILE A 44 2.15 12.07 0.22
N SER A 45 2.99 12.65 -0.64
CA SER A 45 4.00 11.93 -1.42
C SER A 45 4.98 11.17 -0.52
N ALA A 46 5.43 11.80 0.58
CA ALA A 46 6.27 11.13 1.59
C ALA A 46 5.56 9.92 2.22
N LYS A 47 4.31 10.09 2.68
CA LYS A 47 3.51 8.99 3.25
C LYS A 47 3.27 7.84 2.27
N ILE A 48 3.05 8.15 0.99
CA ILE A 48 2.89 7.13 -0.05
C ILE A 48 4.19 6.34 -0.23
N LYS A 49 5.35 7.01 -0.26
CA LYS A 49 6.66 6.35 -0.36
C LYS A 49 6.93 5.44 0.83
N GLU A 50 6.65 5.93 2.04
CA GLU A 50 6.79 5.14 3.29
C GLU A 50 5.86 3.92 3.28
N ALA A 51 4.59 4.10 2.91
CA ALA A 51 3.63 3.01 2.81
C ALA A 51 4.03 1.98 1.74
N ASN A 52 4.57 2.42 0.60
CA ASN A 52 5.03 1.52 -0.45
C ASN A 52 6.26 0.71 0.00
N ALA A 53 7.25 1.35 0.63
CA ALA A 53 8.41 0.66 1.19
C ALA A 53 8.01 -0.36 2.25
N PHE A 54 7.05 -0.01 3.12
CA PHE A 54 6.49 -0.95 4.09
C PHE A 54 5.81 -2.14 3.39
N ALA A 55 4.96 -1.89 2.38
CA ALA A 55 4.27 -2.95 1.65
C ALA A 55 5.24 -3.89 0.93
N GLU A 56 6.32 -3.38 0.34
CA GLU A 56 7.38 -4.19 -0.28
C GLU A 56 8.05 -5.12 0.74
N SER A 57 8.39 -4.61 1.92
CA SER A 57 9.00 -5.41 2.99
C SER A 57 8.08 -6.53 3.49
N VAL A 58 6.77 -6.24 3.63
CA VAL A 58 5.77 -7.23 4.01
C VAL A 58 5.58 -8.27 2.91
N LYS A 59 5.66 -7.87 1.64
CA LYS A 59 5.53 -8.78 0.50
C LYS A 59 6.67 -9.79 0.42
N GLU A 60 7.88 -9.37 0.78
CA GLU A 60 9.02 -10.27 0.90
C GLU A 60 8.77 -11.34 1.97
N VAL A 61 8.31 -10.93 3.16
CA VAL A 61 7.95 -11.86 4.24
C VAL A 61 6.84 -12.83 3.82
N GLU A 62 5.78 -12.33 3.17
CA GLU A 62 4.69 -13.18 2.64
C GLU A 62 5.23 -14.24 1.69
N THR A 63 6.16 -13.86 0.80
CA THR A 63 6.76 -14.77 -0.18
C THR A 63 7.63 -15.83 0.49
N LEU A 64 8.43 -15.45 1.49
CA LEU A 64 9.24 -16.39 2.27
C LEU A 64 8.37 -17.40 3.02
N VAL A 65 7.29 -16.94 3.67
CA VAL A 65 6.35 -17.84 4.36
C VAL A 65 5.70 -18.80 3.36
N LYS A 66 5.23 -18.32 2.20
CA LYS A 66 4.66 -19.16 1.13
C LYS A 66 5.67 -20.17 0.56
N SER A 67 6.96 -19.84 0.52
CA SER A 67 7.98 -20.78 0.05
C SER A 67 8.07 -22.04 0.91
N ILE A 68 7.66 -21.98 2.18
CA ILE A 68 7.60 -23.15 3.07
C ILE A 68 6.52 -24.14 2.58
N ASP A 69 5.41 -23.66 2.02
CA ASP A 69 4.38 -24.54 1.43
C ASP A 69 4.95 -25.37 0.26
N GLU A 70 5.89 -24.80 -0.50
CA GLU A 70 6.61 -25.54 -1.56
C GLU A 70 7.59 -26.56 -0.96
N LEU A 71 8.27 -26.24 0.14
CA LEU A 71 9.13 -27.19 0.86
C LEU A 71 8.31 -28.36 1.43
N VAL A 72 7.09 -28.11 1.91
CA VAL A 72 6.19 -29.17 2.40
C VAL A 72 5.88 -30.21 1.31
N LYS A 73 5.74 -29.79 0.04
CA LYS A 73 5.51 -30.71 -1.09
C LYS A 73 6.67 -31.68 -1.33
N ALA A 74 7.88 -31.34 -0.89
CA ALA A 74 9.07 -32.18 -1.02
C ALA A 74 9.30 -33.11 0.19
N ILE A 75 8.43 -33.09 1.20
CA ILE A 75 8.48 -34.06 2.31
C ILE A 75 8.22 -35.47 1.77
N GLY A 76 9.09 -36.42 2.16
CA GLY A 76 8.99 -37.80 1.72
C GLY A 76 9.37 -38.00 0.25
N LYS A 77 10.13 -37.06 -0.32
CA LYS A 77 10.55 -37.06 -1.73
C LYS A 77 12.06 -37.02 -1.89
N LYS A 78 12.53 -37.48 -3.06
CA LYS A 78 13.88 -37.28 -3.57
C LYS A 78 13.82 -36.72 -4.99
N ILE A 79 14.90 -36.08 -5.40
CA ILE A 79 15.10 -35.69 -6.80
C ILE A 79 15.22 -36.97 -7.64
N LYS A 80 14.46 -37.06 -8.73
CA LYS A 80 14.58 -38.12 -9.73
C LYS A 80 15.68 -37.72 -10.72
N ASP A 81 16.23 -38.68 -11.45
CA ASP A 81 17.20 -38.41 -12.53
C ASP A 81 16.62 -37.56 -13.68
N SER A 82 15.29 -37.36 -13.70
CA SER A 82 14.60 -36.39 -14.55
C SER A 82 14.30 -35.10 -13.78
N ALA A 83 14.58 -33.94 -14.39
CA ALA A 83 14.49 -32.63 -13.74
C ALA A 83 13.08 -32.15 -13.34
N THR A 84 12.01 -32.80 -13.81
CA THR A 84 10.63 -32.32 -13.66
C THR A 84 9.84 -32.99 -12.54
N ASP A 85 10.29 -34.16 -12.05
CA ASP A 85 9.50 -34.98 -11.13
C ASP A 85 10.29 -35.34 -9.87
N LEU A 86 9.54 -35.53 -8.78
CA LEU A 86 10.07 -36.05 -7.52
C LEU A 86 9.65 -37.52 -7.35
N ASP A 87 10.60 -38.36 -6.94
CA ASP A 87 10.33 -39.76 -6.58
C ASP A 87 10.13 -39.89 -5.06
N ASN A 88 9.48 -40.96 -4.62
CA ASN A 88 9.19 -41.18 -3.21
C ASN A 88 10.46 -41.59 -2.43
N GLN A 89 10.68 -40.96 -1.28
CA GLN A 89 11.68 -41.34 -0.30
C GLN A 89 11.21 -41.02 1.12
N ALA A 90 10.58 -41.98 1.78
CA ALA A 90 10.08 -41.81 3.14
C ALA A 90 11.21 -41.61 4.16
N ASN A 91 10.89 -40.92 5.26
CA ASN A 91 11.68 -40.83 6.48
C ASN A 91 13.08 -40.17 6.33
N LYS A 92 13.32 -39.37 5.29
CA LYS A 92 14.59 -38.63 5.09
C LYS A 92 14.41 -37.10 4.99
N ASN A 93 13.64 -36.53 5.92
CA ASN A 93 13.23 -35.11 5.87
C ASN A 93 14.06 -34.16 6.75
N ALA A 94 15.16 -34.61 7.36
CA ALA A 94 15.91 -33.80 8.30
C ALA A 94 16.49 -32.52 7.66
N SER A 95 17.05 -32.62 6.46
CA SER A 95 17.63 -31.48 5.73
C SER A 95 16.57 -30.47 5.30
N ILE A 96 15.41 -30.92 4.82
CA ILE A 96 14.34 -30.01 4.41
C ILE A 96 13.70 -29.29 5.61
N LEU A 97 13.59 -29.97 6.75
CA LEU A 97 13.14 -29.34 8.00
C LEU A 97 14.13 -28.28 8.50
N ALA A 98 15.43 -28.56 8.43
CA ALA A 98 16.47 -27.57 8.74
C ALA A 98 16.42 -26.37 7.80
N GLY A 99 16.18 -26.60 6.50
CA GLY A 99 15.96 -25.54 5.51
C GLY A 99 14.75 -24.67 5.84
N ALA A 100 13.60 -25.28 6.11
CA ALA A 100 12.39 -24.56 6.51
C ALA A 100 12.59 -23.75 7.80
N PHE A 101 13.30 -24.32 8.79
CA PHE A 101 13.65 -23.60 10.01
C PHE A 101 14.52 -22.36 9.74
N ASN A 102 15.51 -22.47 8.85
CA ASN A 102 16.32 -21.32 8.43
C ASN A 102 15.49 -20.24 7.72
N VAL A 103 14.49 -20.61 6.91
CA VAL A 103 13.55 -19.65 6.31
C VAL A 103 12.77 -18.91 7.40
N VAL A 104 12.27 -19.62 8.42
CA VAL A 104 11.56 -19.00 9.56
C VAL A 104 12.47 -18.07 10.35
N LEU A 105 13.74 -18.46 10.59
CA LEU A 105 14.71 -17.56 11.22
C LEU A 105 14.97 -16.31 10.38
N HIS A 106 15.06 -16.45 9.06
CA HIS A 106 15.23 -15.31 8.16
C HIS A 106 14.01 -14.38 8.20
N VAL A 107 12.79 -14.93 8.19
CA VAL A 107 11.54 -14.18 8.41
C VAL A 107 11.58 -13.43 9.74
N LYS A 108 12.03 -14.07 10.83
CA LYS A 108 12.17 -13.41 12.14
C LYS A 108 13.11 -12.20 12.07
N THR A 109 14.24 -12.32 11.37
CA THR A 109 15.17 -11.19 11.18
C THR A 109 14.57 -10.06 10.35
N LYS A 110 13.70 -10.36 9.38
CA LYS A 110 12.99 -9.35 8.56
C LYS A 110 11.90 -8.61 9.33
N LEU A 111 11.36 -9.21 10.39
CA LEU A 111 10.31 -8.64 11.23
C LEU A 111 10.83 -7.89 12.47
N ALA A 112 12.13 -8.03 12.77
CA ALA A 112 12.79 -7.37 13.90
C ALA A 112 13.27 -5.97 13.50
#